data_AF-A0A969TAB0-F1
#
_entry.id   AF-A0A969TAB0-F1
#
_cell.length_a   1.000
_cell.length_b   1.000
_cell.length_c   1.000
_cell.angle_alpha   90.00
_cell.angle_beta   90.00
_cell.angle_gamma   90.00
#
_symmetry.space_group_name_H-M   'P 1'
#
loop_
_entity.id
_entity.type
_entity.pdbx_description
1 polymer ?
#
loop_
_entity_poly.entity_id
_entity_poly.type
_entity_poly.pdbx_seq_one_letter_code
_entity_poly.pdbx_strand_id
1 'polypeptide(L)'
;MKKDELEMNDELRSEYDLKSLRVRRLGSGRKSFGETMVRLEPDVAAMFPNADAVNEALRFLIRVMHDNQPLVPKPQANNSNAADG
;
A
#
# COMPACT_ATOMS: atom_id res chain seq x y z
N MET A 1 55.79 -20.11 10.17
CA MET A 1 54.41 -19.58 10.08
C MET A 1 53.69 -20.35 8.99
N LYS A 2 52.74 -21.22 9.35
CA LYS A 2 51.84 -21.86 8.38
C LYS A 2 50.60 -20.97 8.30
N LYS A 3 50.25 -20.51 7.09
CA LYS A 3 49.00 -19.81 6.81
C LYS A 3 47.97 -20.90 6.59
N ASP A 4 47.14 -21.14 7.59
CA ASP A 4 45.95 -21.97 7.42
C ASP A 4 44.95 -21.12 6.61
N GLU A 5 44.67 -21.57 5.39
CA GLU A 5 43.51 -21.14 4.61
C GLU A 5 42.26 -21.54 5.40
N LEU A 6 41.80 -20.65 6.27
CA LEU A 6 40.46 -20.73 6.80
C LEU A 6 39.54 -20.46 5.62
N GLU A 7 38.99 -21.52 5.02
CA GLU A 7 37.80 -21.45 4.19
C GLU A 7 36.74 -20.71 5.01
N MET A 8 36.58 -19.42 4.74
CA MET A 8 35.57 -18.58 5.34
C MET A 8 34.24 -19.06 4.76
N ASN A 9 33.62 -20.03 5.43
CA ASN A 9 32.25 -20.44 5.16
C ASN A 9 31.33 -19.23 5.35
N ASP A 10 31.05 -18.53 4.26
CA ASP A 10 30.17 -17.35 4.17
C ASP A 10 28.68 -17.75 4.18
N GLU A 11 28.40 -18.97 4.63
CA GLU A 11 27.05 -19.51 4.74
C GLU A 11 26.40 -19.04 6.04
N LEU A 12 25.24 -18.38 5.91
CA LEU A 12 24.42 -18.01 7.05
C LEU A 12 23.94 -19.27 7.79
N ARG A 13 23.96 -19.22 9.12
CA ARG A 13 23.38 -20.31 9.93
C ARG A 13 21.90 -20.45 9.59
N SER A 14 21.37 -21.67 9.70
CA SER A 14 19.99 -22.00 9.32
C SER A 14 18.93 -21.17 10.05
N GLU A 15 19.24 -20.66 11.25
CA GLU A 15 18.36 -19.78 12.01
C GLU A 15 18.19 -18.38 11.37
N TYR A 16 19.07 -18.00 10.44
CA TYR A 16 19.06 -16.70 9.76
C TYR A 16 18.64 -16.82 8.27
N ASP A 17 17.58 -17.59 7.97
CA ASP A 17 16.99 -17.62 6.62
C ASP A 17 16.13 -16.38 6.34
N LEU A 18 16.73 -15.39 5.69
CA LEU A 18 16.08 -14.12 5.36
C LEU A 18 15.19 -14.20 4.11
N LYS A 19 15.14 -15.34 3.39
CA LYS A 19 14.40 -15.47 2.12
C LYS A 19 12.89 -15.35 2.28
N SER A 20 12.35 -15.68 3.45
CA SER A 20 10.92 -15.61 3.76
C SER A 20 10.45 -14.21 4.21
N LEU A 21 11.38 -13.29 4.47
CA LEU A 21 11.06 -11.98 5.01
C LEU A 21 10.66 -11.00 3.90
N ARG A 22 9.52 -10.32 4.09
CA ARG A 22 9.11 -9.22 3.22
C ARG A 22 10.02 -8.02 3.45
N VAL A 23 10.84 -7.69 2.46
CA VAL A 23 11.77 -6.55 2.55
C VAL A 23 11.00 -5.22 2.63
N ARG A 24 11.09 -4.55 3.78
CA ARG A 24 10.57 -3.19 3.99
C ARG A 24 11.70 -2.19 3.79
N ARG A 25 11.53 -1.21 2.90
CA ARG A 25 12.43 -0.05 2.86
C ARG A 25 12.13 0.84 4.07
N LEU A 26 13.11 0.99 4.97
CA LEU A 26 13.06 1.86 6.14
C LEU A 26 13.82 3.16 5.83
N GLY A 27 13.22 4.33 6.12
CA GLY A 27 13.88 5.63 5.94
C GLY A 27 12.88 6.79 5.81
N SER A 28 13.28 7.98 6.27
CA SER A 28 12.50 9.21 6.15
C SER A 28 12.23 9.56 4.68
N GLY A 29 10.97 9.85 4.34
CA GLY A 29 10.56 10.28 3.00
C GLY A 29 10.19 9.15 2.02
N ARG A 30 10.16 7.89 2.45
CA ARG A 30 9.67 6.78 1.61
C ARG A 30 8.26 6.39 2.02
N LYS A 31 7.31 6.63 1.11
CA LYS A 31 5.89 6.27 1.27
C LYS A 31 5.81 4.78 1.61
N SER A 32 4.98 4.44 2.60
CA SER A 32 4.52 3.07 2.84
C SER A 32 4.11 2.43 1.50
N PHE A 33 4.21 1.10 1.38
CA PHE A 33 3.67 0.40 0.22
C PHE A 33 2.30 0.98 -0.14
N GLY A 34 2.18 1.38 -1.40
CA GLY A 34 1.28 2.43 -1.85
C GLY A 34 -0.19 2.09 -1.70
N GLU A 35 -0.75 2.47 -0.56
CA GLU A 35 -2.19 2.55 -0.37
C GLU A 35 -2.48 3.76 0.53
N THR A 36 -3.38 4.62 0.06
CA THR A 36 -4.00 5.63 0.91
C THR A 36 -4.74 4.89 2.02
N MET A 37 -4.25 4.99 3.26
CA MET A 37 -4.90 4.36 4.41
C MET A 37 -6.26 5.02 4.64
N VAL A 38 -7.35 4.30 4.42
CA VAL A 38 -8.70 4.74 4.73
C VAL A 38 -9.15 4.06 6.00
N ARG A 39 -9.38 4.85 7.06
CA ARG A 39 -9.91 4.35 8.32
C ARG A 39 -11.43 4.19 8.20
N LEU A 40 -11.92 3.00 8.53
CA LEU A 40 -13.35 2.73 8.68
C LEU A 40 -13.76 2.85 10.15
N GLU A 41 -15.01 3.23 10.38
CA GLU A 41 -15.61 3.19 11.72
C GLU A 41 -15.93 1.74 12.15
N PRO A 42 -15.98 1.45 13.46
CA PRO A 42 -16.13 0.09 13.98
C PRO A 42 -17.41 -0.64 13.53
N ASP A 43 -18.50 0.10 13.37
CA ASP A 43 -19.78 -0.39 12.89
C ASP A 43 -19.71 -0.85 11.42
N VAL A 44 -19.05 -0.06 10.56
CA VAL A 44 -18.82 -0.40 9.16
C VAL A 44 -17.88 -1.59 9.04
N ALA A 45 -16.80 -1.61 9.82
CA ALA A 45 -15.86 -2.73 9.84
C ALA A 45 -16.51 -4.04 10.34
N ALA A 46 -17.48 -3.96 11.25
CA ALA A 46 -18.24 -5.14 11.69
C ALA A 46 -19.21 -5.66 10.61
N MET A 47 -19.73 -4.78 9.76
CA MET A 47 -20.66 -5.14 8.70
C MET A 47 -19.98 -5.75 7.47
N PHE A 48 -18.73 -5.35 7.19
CA PHE A 48 -17.98 -5.79 6.01
C PHE A 48 -16.76 -6.65 6.40
N PRO A 49 -16.73 -7.94 6.03
CA PRO A 49 -15.68 -8.87 6.49
C PRO A 49 -14.33 -8.68 5.79
N ASN A 50 -14.28 -8.02 4.63
CA ASN A 50 -13.04 -7.77 3.88
C ASN A 50 -13.11 -6.47 3.06
N ALA A 51 -11.95 -6.05 2.55
CA ALA A 51 -11.83 -4.84 1.73
C ALA A 51 -12.57 -4.95 0.38
N ASP A 52 -12.63 -6.15 -0.21
CA ASP A 52 -13.33 -6.37 -1.49
C ASP A 52 -14.83 -6.09 -1.36
N ALA A 53 -15.46 -6.52 -0.26
CA ALA A 53 -16.88 -6.31 0.02
C ALA A 53 -17.20 -4.82 0.21
N VAL A 54 -16.32 -4.07 0.89
CA VAL A 54 -16.43 -2.61 1.01
C VAL A 54 -16.34 -1.96 -0.37
N ASN A 55 -15.35 -2.37 -1.17
CA ASN A 55 -15.12 -1.81 -2.50
C ASN A 55 -16.29 -2.06 -3.45
N GLU A 56 -16.85 -3.28 -3.46
CA GLU A 56 -18.00 -3.62 -4.28
C GLU A 56 -19.26 -2.85 -3.86
N ALA A 57 -19.50 -2.70 -2.55
CA ALA A 57 -20.63 -1.92 -2.06
C ALA A 57 -20.53 -0.44 -2.47
N LEU A 58 -19.34 0.16 -2.33
CA LEU A 58 -19.11 1.55 -2.75
C LEU A 58 -19.21 1.73 -4.27
N ARG A 59 -18.73 0.77 -5.06
CA ARG A 59 -18.88 0.77 -6.53
C ARG A 59 -20.35 0.68 -6.93
N PHE A 60 -21.12 -0.18 -6.27
CA PHE A 60 -22.55 -0.30 -6.50
C PHE A 60 -23.26 1.03 -6.20
N LEU A 61 -22.95 1.65 -5.06
CA LEU A 61 -23.51 2.95 -4.71
C LEU A 61 -23.18 4.03 -5.77
N ILE A 62 -21.94 4.07 -6.26
CA ILE A 62 -21.53 4.99 -7.32
C ILE A 62 -22.36 4.77 -8.60
N ARG A 63 -22.59 3.51 -9.00
CA ARG A 63 -23.41 3.18 -10.19
C ARG A 63 -24.85 3.65 -10.01
N VAL A 64 -25.47 3.31 -8.88
CA VAL A 64 -26.85 3.73 -8.56
C VAL A 64 -26.96 5.25 -8.55
N MET A 65 -26.00 5.95 -7.96
CA MET A 65 -26.00 7.42 -7.95
C MET A 65 -25.82 8.01 -9.35
N HIS A 66 -24.96 7.43 -10.18
CA HIS A 66 -24.72 7.89 -11.55
C HIS A 66 -25.97 7.70 -12.44
N ASP A 67 -26.67 6.59 -12.28
CA ASP A 67 -27.89 6.29 -13.04
C ASP A 67 -29.07 7.19 -12.62
N ASN A 68 -29.01 7.75 -11.40
CA ASN A 68 -30.03 8.62 -10.81
C ASN A 68 -29.63 10.11 -10.73
N GLN A 69 -28.55 10.54 -11.41
CA GLN A 69 -28.12 11.93 -11.45
C GLN A 69 -27.87 12.44 -12.88
N PRO A 70 -28.41 13.62 -13.26
CA PRO A 70 -27.90 14.35 -14.41
C PRO A 70 -26.46 14.79 -14.12
N LEU A 71 -25.56 14.50 -15.05
CA LEU A 71 -24.11 14.74 -15.02
C LEU A 71 -23.74 16.05 -14.26
N VAL A 72 -23.18 15.94 -13.06
CA VAL A 72 -22.33 17.01 -12.51
C VAL A 72 -20.89 16.48 -12.51
N PRO A 73 -20.02 17.00 -13.39
CA PRO A 73 -18.65 16.51 -13.50
C PRO A 73 -17.85 16.83 -12.24
N LYS A 74 -17.02 15.87 -11.82
CA LYS A 74 -16.02 16.03 -10.74
C LYS A 74 -15.14 17.27 -10.99
N PRO A 75 -14.82 18.07 -9.97
CA PRO A 75 -13.68 18.96 -10.04
C PRO A 75 -12.43 18.08 -10.17
N GLN A 76 -11.84 18.04 -11.35
CA GLN A 76 -10.46 17.61 -11.51
C GLN A 76 -9.61 18.65 -10.77
N ALA A 77 -9.01 18.26 -9.65
CA ALA A 77 -7.95 19.03 -9.02
C ALA A 77 -6.73 18.98 -9.95
N ASN A 78 -6.73 19.86 -10.95
CA ASN A 78 -5.60 20.15 -11.82
C ASN A 78 -4.54 20.86 -10.98
N ASN A 79 -3.62 20.11 -10.38
CA ASN A 79 -2.41 20.68 -9.80
C ASN A 79 -1.34 20.78 -10.89
N SER A 80 -1.64 21.60 -11.90
CA SER A 80 -0.63 22.20 -12.76
C SER A 80 -0.66 23.69 -12.49
N ASN A 81 0.22 24.16 -11.62
CA ASN A 81 0.73 25.51 -11.80
C ASN A 81 2.25 25.48 -11.84
N ALA A 82 2.74 25.87 -13.00
CA ALA A 82 4.12 26.19 -13.28
C ALA A 82 4.46 27.55 -12.63
N ALA A 83 5.74 27.70 -12.31
CA ALA A 83 6.56 28.91 -12.35
C ALA A 83 5.88 30.28 -12.20
N ASP A 84 6.27 31.05 -11.16
CA ASP A 84 7.01 32.32 -11.33
C ASP A 84 7.53 32.84 -9.98
N GLY A 85 8.77 33.34 -9.94
CA GLY A 85 9.44 33.94 -8.77
C GLY A 85 10.89 33.51 -8.56
#